data_AF-B1FY60-F1
#
_entry.id   AF-B1FY60-F1
#
_cell.length_a   1.000
_cell.length_b   1.000
_cell.length_c   1.000
_cell.angle_alpha   90.00
_cell.angle_beta   90.00
_cell.angle_gamma   90.00
#
_symmetry.space_group_name_H-M   'P 1'
#
loop_
_entity.id
_entity.type
_entity.pdbx_description
1 polymer ?
#
loop_
_entity_poly.entity_id
_entity_poly.type
_entity_poly.pdbx_seq_one_letter_code
_entity_poly.pdbx_strand_id
1 'polypeptide(L)'
;MDWSKVASSIGSTAPLLAGLIGGPRGLGVTAAAAIISHTLGIPNDPHAIETALNDPTALDKLRQAERANAVQLQQLMVTAAQAHLAHETDMARIQAGDRADARAMGIANKDWVPKALAMVVTGGFFGILLLMALKELPHENRDLVNVVIGALGTAWISIIGYYFGTSAGSMRKTELLAKPSVPITADSAVMSREPAAAPHPHAGGSAPHGEMFPAFAPGGQGPVFTGGA
;
A
#
# COMPACT_ATOMS: atom_id res chain seq x y z
N MET A 1 19.58 -10.73 -23.85
CA MET A 1 20.08 -9.80 -24.88
C MET A 1 18.88 -9.23 -25.61
N ASP A 2 18.93 -7.93 -25.89
CA ASP A 2 17.73 -7.11 -26.07
C ASP A 2 17.33 -6.98 -27.53
N TRP A 3 16.04 -7.18 -27.81
CA TRP A 3 15.38 -6.76 -29.06
C TRP A 3 15.69 -5.30 -29.45
N SER A 4 16.02 -4.46 -28.47
CA SER A 4 16.50 -3.10 -28.68
C SER A 4 17.81 -3.02 -29.47
N LYS A 5 18.75 -3.95 -29.31
CA LYS A 5 20.02 -3.96 -30.07
C LYS A 5 19.77 -4.34 -31.53
N VAL A 6 18.91 -5.35 -31.75
CA VAL A 6 18.46 -5.75 -33.08
C VAL A 6 17.79 -4.55 -33.78
N ALA A 7 16.85 -3.87 -33.11
CA ALA A 7 16.20 -2.67 -33.65
C ALA A 7 17.20 -1.55 -34.01
N SER A 8 18.20 -1.29 -33.17
CA SER A 8 19.24 -0.29 -33.47
C SER A 8 20.10 -0.65 -34.69
N SER A 9 20.42 -1.93 -34.87
CA SER A 9 21.24 -2.42 -35.99
C SER A 9 20.51 -2.29 -37.34
N ILE A 10 19.21 -2.61 -37.38
CA ILE A 10 18.40 -2.48 -38.60
C ILE A 10 17.73 -1.12 -38.77
N GLY A 11 17.81 -0.21 -37.79
CA GLY A 11 17.13 1.08 -37.82
C GLY A 11 17.45 1.96 -39.04
N SER A 12 18.66 1.84 -39.60
CA SER A 12 19.07 2.58 -40.80
C SER A 12 18.60 1.94 -42.11
N THR A 13 18.32 0.64 -42.10
CA THR A 13 18.07 -0.16 -43.30
C THR A 13 16.61 -0.58 -43.43
N ALA A 14 15.95 -0.86 -42.31
CA ALA A 14 14.56 -1.25 -42.20
C ALA A 14 13.84 -0.52 -41.04
N PRO A 15 13.57 0.78 -41.15
CA PRO A 15 13.04 1.62 -40.07
C PRO A 15 11.67 1.20 -39.51
N LEU A 16 10.76 0.67 -40.34
CA LEU A 16 9.44 0.19 -39.91
C LEU A 16 9.56 -1.10 -39.09
N LEU A 17 10.40 -2.04 -39.53
CA LEU A 17 10.68 -3.25 -38.75
C LEU A 17 11.38 -2.90 -37.43
N ALA A 18 12.35 -1.98 -37.47
CA ALA A 18 13.03 -1.47 -36.28
C ALA A 18 12.07 -0.78 -35.31
N GLY A 19 11.14 0.05 -35.81
CA GLY A 19 10.16 0.72 -34.95
C GLY A 19 9.10 -0.22 -34.37
N LEU A 20 8.77 -1.31 -35.05
CA LEU A 20 7.90 -2.37 -34.50
C LEU A 20 8.63 -3.17 -33.40
N ILE A 21 9.93 -3.45 -33.56
CA ILE A 21 10.75 -4.13 -32.54
C ILE A 21 11.10 -3.20 -31.36
N GLY A 22 11.37 -1.92 -31.63
CA GLY A 22 11.67 -0.90 -30.63
C GLY A 22 10.43 -0.31 -29.95
N GLY A 23 9.24 -0.61 -30.47
CA GLY A 23 7.96 -0.18 -29.92
C GLY A 23 7.55 -0.94 -28.65
N PRO A 24 6.37 -0.62 -28.09
CA PRO A 24 5.85 -1.27 -26.88
C PRO A 24 5.89 -2.80 -26.99
N ARG A 25 6.48 -3.44 -25.98
CA ARG A 25 6.73 -4.89 -25.92
C ARG A 25 5.40 -5.65 -26.08
N GLY A 26 5.32 -6.49 -27.12
CA GLY A 26 4.15 -7.36 -27.34
C GLY A 26 3.91 -7.66 -28.83
N LEU A 27 3.10 -6.83 -29.49
CA LEU A 27 2.63 -7.11 -30.85
C LEU A 27 3.62 -6.70 -31.94
N GLY A 28 4.35 -5.60 -31.75
CA GLY A 28 5.30 -5.11 -32.76
C GLY A 28 6.53 -6.00 -32.89
N VAL A 29 7.10 -6.44 -31.77
CA VAL A 29 8.28 -7.30 -31.72
C VAL A 29 8.00 -8.65 -32.37
N THR A 30 6.86 -9.27 -32.08
CA THR A 30 6.52 -10.60 -32.58
C THR A 30 6.25 -10.60 -34.09
N ALA A 31 5.54 -9.60 -34.61
CA ALA A 31 5.29 -9.46 -36.05
C ALA A 31 6.57 -9.18 -36.84
N ALA A 32 7.39 -8.24 -36.38
CA ALA A 32 8.64 -7.90 -37.05
C ALA A 32 9.66 -9.05 -36.98
N ALA A 33 9.75 -9.75 -35.85
CA ALA A 33 10.64 -10.88 -35.71
C ALA A 33 10.21 -12.10 -36.54
N ALA A 34 8.90 -12.31 -36.73
CA ALA A 34 8.37 -13.33 -37.64
C ALA A 34 8.69 -13.03 -39.12
N ILE A 35 8.64 -11.76 -39.53
CA ILE A 35 9.02 -11.34 -40.89
C ILE A 35 10.53 -11.55 -41.09
N ILE A 36 11.35 -11.20 -40.10
CA ILE A 36 12.80 -11.36 -40.17
C ILE A 36 13.19 -12.85 -40.18
N SER A 37 12.58 -13.67 -39.32
CA SER A 37 12.83 -15.12 -39.28
C SER A 37 12.42 -15.81 -40.59
N HIS A 38 11.27 -15.43 -41.16
CA HIS A 38 10.79 -15.99 -42.42
C HIS A 38 11.65 -15.57 -43.63
N THR A 39 12.14 -14.33 -43.65
CA THR A 39 12.93 -13.80 -44.77
C THR A 39 14.37 -14.31 -44.77
N LEU A 40 14.94 -14.55 -43.58
CA LEU A 40 16.30 -15.08 -43.45
C LEU A 40 16.33 -16.62 -43.33
N GLY A 41 15.21 -17.26 -43.00
CA GLY A 41 15.14 -18.71 -42.78
C GLY A 41 15.77 -19.15 -41.47
N ILE A 42 15.74 -18.30 -40.45
CA ILE A 42 16.46 -18.47 -39.18
C ILE A 42 15.44 -18.56 -38.04
N PRO A 43 15.70 -19.30 -36.95
CA PRO A 43 14.83 -19.28 -35.77
C PRO A 43 14.51 -17.87 -35.27
N ASN A 44 13.28 -17.69 -34.78
CA ASN A 44 12.77 -16.44 -34.21
C ASN A 44 13.37 -16.21 -32.80
N ASP A 45 14.68 -16.06 -32.74
CA ASP A 45 15.46 -15.81 -31.53
C ASP A 45 16.29 -14.53 -31.72
N PRO A 46 16.29 -13.60 -30.74
CA PRO A 46 17.12 -12.40 -30.79
C PRO A 46 18.59 -12.67 -31.14
N HIS A 47 19.17 -13.77 -30.62
CA HIS A 47 20.57 -14.12 -30.87
C HIS A 47 20.85 -14.55 -32.31
N ALA A 48 19.96 -15.39 -32.86
CA ALA A 48 20.12 -15.93 -34.20
C ALA A 48 19.93 -14.83 -35.26
N ILE A 49 19.00 -13.91 -34.99
CA ILE A 49 18.75 -12.73 -35.81
C ILE A 49 19.94 -11.76 -35.74
N GLU A 50 20.43 -11.41 -34.54
CA GLU A 50 21.58 -10.51 -34.37
C GLU A 50 22.84 -11.05 -35.09
N THR A 51 23.08 -12.36 -35.01
CA THR A 51 24.22 -13.00 -35.69
C THR A 51 24.12 -12.87 -37.20
N ALA A 52 22.92 -13.05 -37.76
CA ALA A 52 22.67 -12.97 -39.20
C ALA A 52 22.63 -11.53 -39.74
N LEU A 53 22.34 -10.56 -38.88
CA LEU A 53 22.39 -9.13 -39.21
C LEU A 53 23.83 -8.62 -39.45
N ASN A 54 24.85 -9.39 -39.07
CA ASN A 54 26.25 -9.07 -39.39
C ASN A 54 26.58 -9.25 -40.88
N ASP A 55 25.75 -10.00 -41.63
CA ASP A 55 25.93 -10.20 -43.06
C ASP A 55 25.25 -9.08 -43.87
N PRO A 56 25.99 -8.39 -44.78
CA PRO A 56 25.41 -7.33 -45.62
C PRO A 56 24.23 -7.81 -46.49
N THR A 57 24.25 -9.07 -46.91
CA THR A 57 23.20 -9.67 -47.75
C THR A 57 21.88 -9.88 -46.99
N ALA A 58 21.94 -10.06 -45.68
CA ALA A 58 20.76 -10.18 -44.82
C ALA A 58 20.04 -8.83 -44.70
N LEU A 59 20.81 -7.74 -44.59
CA LEU A 59 20.28 -6.37 -44.52
C LEU A 59 19.54 -5.97 -45.80
N ASP A 60 20.05 -6.36 -46.97
CA ASP A 60 19.38 -6.11 -48.26
C ASP A 60 18.07 -6.87 -48.40
N LYS A 61 18.02 -8.14 -47.94
CA LYS A 61 16.79 -8.94 -47.89
C LYS A 61 15.76 -8.32 -46.95
N LEU A 62 16.18 -7.82 -45.79
CA LEU A 62 15.31 -7.09 -44.87
C LEU A 62 14.72 -5.84 -45.50
N ARG A 63 15.54 -5.04 -46.18
CA ARG A 63 15.08 -3.84 -46.89
C ARG A 63 14.04 -4.19 -47.96
N GLN A 64 14.24 -5.28 -48.68
CA GLN A 64 13.30 -5.74 -49.69
C GLN A 64 12.00 -6.26 -49.08
N ALA A 65 12.07 -6.99 -47.96
CA ALA A 65 10.92 -7.48 -47.22
C ALA A 65 10.10 -6.35 -46.57
N GLU A 66 10.77 -5.32 -46.06
CA GLU A 66 10.12 -4.13 -45.55
C GLU A 66 9.40 -3.39 -46.68
N ARG A 67 10.05 -3.17 -47.82
CA ARG A 67 9.42 -2.52 -48.99
C ARG A 67 8.19 -3.28 -49.48
N ALA A 68 8.25 -4.62 -49.49
CA ALA A 68 7.13 -5.47 -49.87
C ALA A 68 5.94 -5.36 -48.90
N ASN A 69 6.21 -5.11 -47.61
CA ASN A 69 5.20 -5.08 -46.56
C ASN A 69 4.98 -3.68 -45.94
N ALA A 70 5.50 -2.62 -46.54
CA ALA A 70 5.58 -1.29 -45.93
C ALA A 70 4.22 -0.76 -45.48
N VAL A 71 3.18 -0.95 -46.30
CA VAL A 71 1.81 -0.53 -46.00
C VAL A 71 1.24 -1.30 -44.81
N GLN A 72 1.48 -2.61 -44.73
CA GLN A 72 1.00 -3.43 -43.61
C GLN A 72 1.74 -3.09 -42.32
N LEU A 73 3.06 -2.89 -42.38
CA LEU A 73 3.87 -2.49 -41.24
C LEU A 73 3.44 -1.12 -40.70
N GLN A 74 3.16 -0.16 -41.60
CA GLN A 74 2.65 1.16 -41.22
C GLN A 74 1.26 1.05 -40.57
N GLN A 75 0.36 0.22 -41.10
CA GLN A 75 -0.96 0.00 -40.50
C GLN A 75 -0.85 -0.62 -39.10
N LEU A 76 0.06 -1.58 -38.91
CA LEU A 76 0.34 -2.19 -37.61
C LEU A 76 0.89 -1.15 -36.62
N MET A 77 1.79 -0.26 -37.05
CA MET A 77 2.28 0.84 -36.22
C MET A 77 1.18 1.79 -35.77
N VAL A 78 0.31 2.22 -36.69
CA VAL A 78 -0.82 3.10 -36.37
C VAL A 78 -1.78 2.42 -35.40
N THR A 79 -2.08 1.14 -35.62
CA THR A 79 -2.96 0.35 -34.75
C THR A 79 -2.35 0.18 -33.35
N ALA A 80 -1.04 -0.10 -33.27
CA ALA A 80 -0.33 -0.20 -32.00
C ALA A 80 -0.30 1.14 -31.25
N ALA A 81 -0.08 2.25 -31.96
CA ALA A 81 -0.13 3.59 -31.37
C ALA A 81 -1.53 3.95 -30.84
N GLN A 82 -2.59 3.63 -31.60
CA GLN A 82 -3.97 3.85 -31.18
C GLN A 82 -4.34 3.00 -29.95
N ALA A 83 -3.96 1.72 -29.93
CA ALA A 83 -4.19 0.85 -28.79
C ALA A 83 -3.47 1.36 -27.52
N HIS A 84 -2.27 1.91 -27.69
CA HIS A 84 -1.52 2.51 -26.59
C HIS A 84 -2.22 3.75 -26.03
N LEU A 85 -2.62 4.69 -26.90
CA LEU A 85 -3.38 5.87 -26.52
C LEU A 85 -4.70 5.49 -25.83
N ALA A 86 -5.42 4.50 -26.36
CA ALA A 86 -6.67 4.02 -25.76
C ALA A 86 -6.41 3.48 -24.34
N HIS A 87 -5.36 2.69 -24.15
CA HIS A 87 -4.98 2.16 -22.84
C HIS A 87 -4.64 3.29 -21.84
N GLU A 88 -3.88 4.30 -22.26
CA GLU A 88 -3.56 5.46 -21.41
C GLU A 88 -4.82 6.24 -21.02
N THR A 89 -5.73 6.46 -21.96
CA THR A 89 -6.99 7.16 -21.68
C THR A 89 -7.89 6.39 -20.73
N ASP A 90 -7.95 5.06 -20.86
CA ASP A 90 -8.77 4.22 -19.99
C ASP A 90 -8.19 4.16 -18.57
N MET A 91 -6.86 4.03 -18.46
CA MET A 91 -6.16 4.12 -17.17
C MET A 91 -6.38 5.48 -16.50
N ALA A 92 -6.28 6.58 -17.25
CA ALA A 92 -6.55 7.92 -16.73
C ALA A 92 -8.02 8.08 -16.29
N ARG A 93 -8.96 7.51 -17.04
CA ARG A 93 -10.40 7.50 -16.70
C ARG A 93 -10.67 6.70 -15.43
N ILE A 94 -10.09 5.50 -15.30
CA ILE A 94 -10.21 4.66 -14.10
C ILE A 94 -9.68 5.42 -12.88
N GLN A 95 -8.50 6.03 -12.99
CA GLN A 95 -7.92 6.82 -11.89
C GLN A 95 -8.75 8.07 -11.55
N ALA A 96 -9.38 8.70 -12.53
CA ALA A 96 -10.27 9.83 -12.31
C ALA A 96 -11.58 9.39 -11.63
N GLY A 97 -12.13 8.23 -12.03
CA GLY A 97 -13.30 7.59 -11.43
C GLY A 97 -13.05 7.20 -9.97
N ASP A 98 -11.93 6.53 -9.69
CA ASP A 98 -11.53 6.14 -8.33
C ASP A 98 -11.41 7.36 -7.39
N ARG A 99 -10.84 8.47 -7.88
CA ARG A 99 -10.80 9.74 -7.14
C ARG A 99 -12.18 10.40 -6.97
N ALA A 100 -13.10 10.20 -7.90
CA ALA A 100 -14.47 10.71 -7.79
C ALA A 100 -15.28 9.88 -6.78
N ASP A 101 -15.17 8.56 -6.84
CA ASP A 101 -15.82 7.62 -5.92
C ASP A 101 -15.29 7.76 -4.50
N ALA A 102 -13.97 7.96 -4.31
CA ALA A 102 -13.40 8.26 -3.00
C ALA A 102 -13.96 9.55 -2.39
N ARG A 103 -14.19 10.60 -3.21
CA ARG A 103 -14.85 11.82 -2.75
C ARG A 103 -16.35 11.61 -2.48
N ALA A 104 -17.02 10.82 -3.31
CA ALA A 104 -18.43 10.49 -3.14
C ALA A 104 -18.66 9.67 -1.86
N MET A 105 -17.79 8.70 -1.54
CA MET A 105 -17.85 7.95 -0.29
C MET A 105 -17.60 8.83 0.94
N GLY A 106 -16.70 9.80 0.86
CA GLY A 106 -16.49 10.77 1.95
C GLY A 106 -17.70 11.66 2.23
N ILE A 107 -18.55 11.90 1.23
CA ILE A 107 -19.79 12.70 1.36
C ILE A 107 -20.99 11.81 1.74
N ALA A 108 -21.07 10.59 1.20
CA ALA A 108 -22.15 9.64 1.45
C ALA A 108 -22.08 9.02 2.85
N ASN A 109 -20.87 8.78 3.38
CA ASN A 109 -20.69 8.21 4.73
C ASN A 109 -20.78 9.27 5.84
N LYS A 110 -21.71 10.22 5.70
CA LYS A 110 -22.07 11.16 6.75
C LYS A 110 -22.91 10.41 7.78
N ASP A 111 -22.24 9.53 8.54
CA ASP A 111 -22.81 8.80 9.65
C ASP A 111 -23.35 9.82 10.66
N TRP A 112 -24.64 10.12 10.52
CA TRP A 112 -25.41 10.98 11.39
C TRP A 112 -25.73 10.29 12.72
N VAL A 113 -25.58 8.96 12.76
CA VAL A 113 -25.87 8.13 13.93
C VAL A 113 -25.04 8.53 15.15
N PRO A 114 -23.70 8.67 15.07
CA PRO A 114 -22.94 9.15 16.21
C PRO A 114 -23.36 10.57 16.63
N LYS A 115 -23.80 11.43 15.69
CA LYS A 115 -24.14 12.84 15.97
C LYS A 115 -25.47 12.95 16.69
N ALA A 116 -26.46 12.20 16.22
CA ALA A 116 -27.75 12.07 16.88
C ALA A 116 -27.57 11.48 18.29
N LEU A 117 -26.77 10.43 18.44
CA LEU A 117 -26.51 9.81 19.74
C LEU A 117 -25.82 10.78 20.72
N ALA A 118 -24.82 11.55 20.26
CA ALA A 118 -24.16 12.57 21.06
C ALA A 118 -25.12 13.69 21.49
N MET A 119 -26.01 14.15 20.60
CA MET A 119 -27.01 15.17 20.94
C MET A 119 -28.03 14.66 21.96
N VAL A 120 -28.53 13.42 21.80
CA VAL A 120 -29.49 12.81 22.74
C VAL A 120 -28.86 12.63 24.12
N VAL A 121 -27.63 12.11 24.21
CA VAL A 121 -26.95 11.89 25.50
C VAL A 121 -26.61 13.23 26.16
N THR A 122 -26.15 14.22 25.40
CA THR A 122 -25.87 15.58 25.92
C THR A 122 -27.15 16.25 26.42
N GLY A 123 -28.24 16.19 25.64
CA GLY A 123 -29.54 16.72 26.03
C GLY A 123 -30.11 16.03 27.26
N GLY A 124 -30.00 14.71 27.35
CA GLY A 124 -30.42 13.94 28.52
C GLY A 124 -29.63 14.28 29.79
N PHE A 125 -28.30 14.42 29.67
CA PHE A 125 -27.44 14.80 30.79
C PHE A 125 -27.78 16.20 31.33
N PHE A 126 -27.80 17.22 30.47
CA PHE A 126 -28.16 18.58 30.89
C PHE A 126 -29.63 18.70 31.32
N GLY A 127 -30.54 17.93 30.73
CA GLY A 127 -31.95 17.88 31.12
C GLY A 127 -32.14 17.35 32.53
N ILE A 128 -31.43 16.28 32.91
CA ILE A 128 -31.45 15.75 34.27
C ILE A 128 -30.86 16.78 35.26
N LEU A 129 -29.72 17.40 34.92
CA LEU A 129 -29.13 18.45 35.76
C LEU A 129 -30.09 19.63 35.97
N LEU A 130 -30.79 20.07 34.92
CA LEU A 130 -31.76 21.16 35.01
C LEU A 130 -32.98 20.77 35.85
N LEU A 131 -33.50 19.55 35.70
CA LEU A 131 -34.61 19.04 36.51
C LEU A 131 -34.24 18.97 37.99
N MET A 132 -33.01 18.57 38.31
CA MET A 132 -32.52 18.57 39.70
C MET A 132 -32.28 19.99 40.23
N ALA A 133 -31.90 20.94 39.38
CA ALA A 133 -31.74 22.33 39.78
C ALA A 133 -33.08 23.02 40.07
N LEU A 134 -34.16 22.62 39.38
CA LEU A 134 -35.50 23.22 39.52
C LEU A 134 -36.40 22.47 40.52
N LYS A 135 -36.12 21.21 40.84
CA LYS A 135 -36.96 20.37 41.72
C LYS A 135 -36.13 19.65 42.77
N GLU A 136 -36.52 19.80 44.04
CA GLU A 136 -35.87 19.11 45.16
C GLU A 136 -36.13 17.60 45.09
N LEU A 137 -35.07 16.80 45.16
CA LEU A 137 -35.18 15.35 45.15
C LEU A 137 -35.56 14.79 46.53
N PRO A 138 -36.46 13.80 46.59
CA PRO A 138 -36.75 13.05 47.80
C PRO A 138 -35.46 12.43 48.36
N HIS A 139 -35.26 12.53 49.67
CA HIS A 139 -34.02 12.08 50.34
C HIS A 139 -33.71 10.60 50.11
N GLU A 140 -34.73 9.76 49.91
CA GLU A 140 -34.60 8.32 49.70
C GLU A 140 -33.90 7.94 48.37
N ASN A 141 -33.97 8.80 47.35
CA ASN A 141 -33.46 8.49 46.01
C ASN A 141 -32.17 9.25 45.65
N ARG A 142 -31.65 10.11 46.54
CA ARG A 142 -30.52 11.01 46.25
C ARG A 142 -29.24 10.24 45.91
N ASP A 143 -28.94 9.19 46.65
CA ASP A 143 -27.72 8.40 46.45
C ASP A 143 -27.75 7.66 45.11
N LEU A 144 -28.89 7.05 44.77
CA LEU A 144 -29.08 6.37 43.49
C LEU A 144 -28.96 7.36 42.32
N VAL A 145 -29.57 8.54 42.44
CA VAL A 145 -29.51 9.59 41.41
C VAL A 145 -28.07 10.10 41.22
N ASN A 146 -27.32 10.33 42.31
CA ASN A 146 -25.92 10.75 42.24
C ASN A 146 -25.02 9.70 41.56
N VAL A 147 -25.24 8.40 41.82
CA VAL A 147 -24.52 7.31 41.15
C VAL A 147 -24.82 7.29 39.64
N VAL A 148 -26.09 7.43 39.25
CA VAL A 148 -26.50 7.45 37.84
C VAL A 148 -25.93 8.67 37.11
N ILE A 149 -25.86 9.84 37.77
CA ILE A 149 -25.24 11.05 37.19
C ILE A 149 -23.74 10.87 36.99
N GLY A 150 -23.06 10.23 37.94
CA GLY A 150 -21.65 9.88 37.79
C GLY A 150 -21.40 9.01 36.56
N ALA A 151 -22.22 7.97 36.37
CA ALA A 151 -22.15 7.08 35.20
C ALA A 151 -22.50 7.80 33.87
N LEU A 152 -23.45 8.74 33.88
CA LEU A 152 -23.75 9.57 32.71
C LEU A 152 -22.59 10.54 32.39
N GLY A 153 -21.97 11.12 33.40
CA GLY A 153 -20.82 12.02 33.25
C GLY A 153 -19.61 11.32 32.61
N THR A 154 -19.32 10.08 33.01
CA THR A 154 -18.25 9.29 32.38
C THR A 154 -18.57 8.95 30.92
N ALA A 155 -19.80 8.55 30.62
CA ALA A 155 -20.25 8.31 29.25
C ALA A 155 -20.14 9.58 28.37
N TRP A 156 -20.47 10.75 28.92
CA TRP A 156 -20.32 12.03 28.22
C TRP A 156 -18.86 12.37 27.90
N ILE A 157 -17.94 12.16 28.86
CA ILE A 157 -16.49 12.33 28.63
C ILE A 157 -16.00 11.38 27.53
N SER A 158 -16.46 10.12 27.51
CA SER A 158 -16.12 9.16 26.45
C SER A 158 -16.62 9.61 25.07
N ILE A 159 -17.82 10.21 24.97
CA ILE A 159 -18.35 10.76 23.71
C ILE A 159 -17.48 11.92 23.22
N ILE A 160 -17.10 12.84 24.10
CA ILE A 160 -16.17 13.92 23.76
C ILE A 160 -14.83 13.36 23.28
N GLY A 161 -14.27 12.37 23.98
CA GLY A 161 -13.04 11.69 23.57
C GLY A 161 -13.14 11.01 22.20
N TYR A 162 -14.28 10.40 21.88
CA TYR A 162 -14.54 9.80 20.57
C TYR A 162 -14.54 10.87 19.45
N TYR A 163 -15.21 11.99 19.68
CA TYR A 163 -15.37 13.05 18.69
C TYR A 163 -14.13 13.92 18.49
N PHE A 164 -13.45 14.28 19.58
CA PHE A 164 -12.29 15.18 19.54
C PHE A 164 -10.95 14.43 19.53
N GLY A 165 -10.92 13.13 19.85
CA GLY A 165 -9.67 12.38 20.05
C GLY A 165 -9.41 11.23 19.07
N THR A 166 -10.41 10.45 18.65
CA THR A 166 -10.14 9.15 17.98
C THR A 166 -10.74 8.98 16.58
N SER A 167 -11.83 9.66 16.26
CA SER A 167 -12.49 9.53 14.95
C SER A 167 -11.61 9.99 13.76
N ALA A 168 -10.95 11.15 13.87
CA ALA A 168 -10.05 11.65 12.82
C ALA A 168 -8.73 10.87 12.74
N GLY A 169 -8.24 10.34 13.87
CA GLY A 169 -6.98 9.61 13.96
C GLY A 169 -7.04 8.19 13.39
N SER A 170 -8.18 7.50 13.53
CA SER A 170 -8.37 6.15 12.99
C SER A 170 -8.39 6.15 11.46
N MET A 171 -9.13 7.09 10.84
CA MET A 171 -9.16 7.24 9.38
C MET A 171 -7.77 7.53 8.80
N ARG A 172 -6.98 8.40 9.47
CA ARG A 172 -5.60 8.71 9.10
C ARG A 172 -4.68 7.50 9.18
N LYS A 173 -4.82 6.65 10.22
CA LYS A 173 -4.03 5.43 10.38
C LYS A 173 -4.36 4.39 9.32
N THR A 174 -5.65 4.17 9.04
CA THR A 174 -6.09 3.24 7.99
C THR A 174 -5.61 3.70 6.60
N GLU A 175 -5.63 5.01 6.32
CA GLU A 175 -5.10 5.57 5.08
C GLU A 175 -3.57 5.41 4.95
N LEU A 176 -2.83 5.56 6.06
CA LEU A 176 -1.38 5.35 6.08
C LEU A 176 -1.00 3.88 5.94
N LEU A 177 -1.83 2.96 6.43
CA LEU A 177 -1.63 1.50 6.26
C LEU A 177 -2.08 1.01 4.88
N ALA A 178 -3.05 1.67 4.26
CA ALA A 178 -3.53 1.34 2.91
C ALA A 178 -2.61 1.86 1.79
N LYS A 179 -1.73 2.82 2.09
CA LYS A 179 -0.64 3.22 1.18
C LYS A 179 0.42 2.11 1.20
N PRO A 180 0.69 1.40 0.07
CA PRO A 180 1.67 0.33 0.04
C PRO A 180 3.08 0.94 0.05
N SER A 181 3.53 1.46 1.19
CA SER A 181 4.91 1.87 1.38
C SER A 181 5.72 0.69 1.89
N VAL A 182 6.50 0.14 0.96
CA VAL A 182 7.68 -0.71 1.12
C VAL A 182 7.40 -2.18 1.48
N PRO A 183 7.78 -3.15 0.61
CA PRO A 183 7.75 -4.55 0.98
C PRO A 183 8.69 -4.78 2.17
N ILE A 184 8.17 -5.41 3.23
CA ILE A 184 8.98 -5.89 4.36
C ILE A 184 9.88 -7.01 3.81
N THR A 185 11.05 -6.63 3.28
CA THR A 185 12.12 -7.59 2.96
C THR A 185 12.86 -7.90 4.26
N ALA A 186 13.27 -9.16 4.44
CA ALA A 186 13.92 -9.63 5.67
C ALA A 186 15.16 -8.80 6.09
N ASP A 187 15.80 -8.09 5.16
CA ASP A 187 16.92 -7.18 5.44
C ASP A 187 16.55 -5.99 6.33
N SER A 188 15.32 -5.46 6.26
CA SER A 188 14.92 -4.29 7.06
C SER A 188 14.74 -4.63 8.56
N ALA A 189 14.49 -5.90 8.89
CA ALA A 189 14.35 -6.35 10.27
C ALA A 189 15.71 -6.48 11.01
N VAL A 190 16.81 -6.61 10.25
CA VAL A 190 18.15 -6.79 10.83
C VAL A 190 18.77 -5.45 11.24
N MET A 191 18.44 -4.34 10.56
CA MET A 191 19.00 -3.02 10.89
C MET A 191 18.43 -2.38 12.17
N SER A 192 17.28 -2.84 12.67
CA SER A 192 16.70 -2.38 13.93
C SER A 192 17.27 -3.06 15.18
N ARG A 193 18.20 -4.01 15.02
CA ARG A 193 18.96 -4.58 16.14
C ARG A 193 20.23 -3.77 16.31
N GLU A 194 20.13 -2.70 17.11
CA GLU A 194 21.29 -1.98 17.64
C GLU A 194 22.34 -3.00 18.12
N PRO A 195 23.59 -2.98 17.62
CA PRO A 195 24.61 -3.88 18.10
C PRO A 195 24.88 -3.53 19.57
N ALA A 196 24.69 -4.50 20.46
CA ALA A 196 24.95 -4.36 21.88
C ALA A 196 26.36 -3.76 22.08
N ALA A 197 26.40 -2.55 22.66
CA ALA A 197 27.65 -1.88 22.98
C ALA A 197 28.49 -2.79 23.89
N ALA A 198 29.78 -2.93 23.55
CA ALA A 198 30.73 -3.71 24.33
C ALA A 198 30.85 -3.16 25.76
N PRO A 199 31.02 -4.03 26.78
CA PRO A 199 31.05 -3.59 28.17
C PRO A 199 32.31 -2.76 28.45
N HIS A 200 32.12 -1.52 28.90
CA HIS A 200 33.19 -0.69 29.44
C HIS A 200 33.66 -1.24 30.79
N PRO A 201 34.99 -1.25 31.09
CA PRO A 201 35.49 -1.68 32.38
C PRO A 201 35.22 -0.59 33.42
N HIS A 202 34.29 -0.84 34.34
CA HIS A 202 34.06 0.02 35.50
C HIS A 202 35.22 -0.14 36.50
N ALA A 203 36.00 0.93 36.67
CA ALA A 203 36.94 1.09 37.77
C ALA A 203 36.19 1.30 39.10
N GLY A 204 36.78 0.80 40.18
CA GLY A 204 36.16 0.51 41.47
C GLY A 204 35.59 1.69 42.26
N GLY A 205 34.63 1.38 43.12
CA GLY A 205 34.09 2.30 44.13
C GLY A 205 32.91 1.73 44.91
N SER A 206 33.20 1.06 46.03
CA SER A 206 32.40 0.91 47.26
C SER A 206 30.91 0.50 47.20
N ALA A 207 30.64 -0.71 47.72
CA ALA A 207 29.36 -1.19 48.28
C ALA A 207 28.96 -0.35 49.56
N PRO A 208 27.76 -0.48 50.21
CA PRO A 208 27.03 -1.75 50.39
C PRO A 208 25.48 -1.75 50.56
N HIS A 209 24.94 -2.98 50.55
CA HIS A 209 23.63 -3.48 51.05
C HIS A 209 22.35 -3.02 50.32
N GLY A 210 21.42 -3.89 49.91
CA GLY A 210 21.27 -5.33 50.05
C GLY A 210 19.80 -5.67 49.82
N GLU A 211 19.50 -6.45 48.79
CA GLU A 211 18.23 -7.20 48.64
C GLU A 211 18.44 -8.24 47.54
N MET A 212 18.61 -9.49 47.97
CA MET A 212 18.89 -10.64 47.11
C MET A 212 17.56 -11.35 46.86
N PHE A 213 16.84 -10.98 45.81
CA PHE A 213 15.68 -11.75 45.36
C PHE A 213 16.18 -13.05 44.70
N PRO A 214 15.73 -14.24 45.13
CA PRO A 214 16.17 -15.48 44.52
C PRO A 214 15.62 -15.61 43.10
N ALA A 215 16.46 -16.07 42.18
CA ALA A 215 16.12 -16.30 40.79
C ALA A 215 15.13 -17.47 40.65
N PHE A 216 13.99 -17.23 40.00
CA PHE A 216 13.01 -18.27 39.67
C PHE A 216 13.52 -19.08 38.47
N ALA A 217 13.79 -20.37 38.68
CA ALA A 217 14.15 -21.30 37.60
C ALA A 217 12.87 -21.89 36.98
N PRO A 218 12.74 -21.95 35.64
CA PRO A 218 11.55 -22.50 35.00
C PRO A 218 11.61 -24.04 35.08
N GLY A 219 10.71 -24.64 35.88
CA GLY A 219 10.53 -26.10 35.96
C GLY A 219 10.28 -26.68 37.36
N GLY A 220 10.36 -25.89 38.43
CA GLY A 220 10.05 -26.34 39.80
C GLY A 220 8.58 -26.11 40.17
N GLN A 221 7.89 -27.13 40.69
CA GLN A 221 6.56 -26.98 41.28
C GLN A 221 6.61 -25.92 42.39
N GLY A 222 5.79 -24.88 42.26
CA GLY A 222 5.68 -23.81 43.26
C GLY A 222 5.15 -24.32 44.61
N PRO A 223 5.38 -23.58 45.71
CA PRO A 223 5.06 -24.05 47.05
C PRO A 223 3.55 -24.26 47.22
N VAL A 224 3.17 -25.46 47.68
CA VAL A 224 1.82 -25.81 48.12
C VAL A 224 1.53 -25.02 49.40
N PHE A 225 0.59 -24.08 49.34
CA PHE A 225 0.06 -23.44 50.54
C PHE A 225 -0.86 -24.43 51.26
N THR A 226 -0.37 -25.07 52.32
CA THR A 226 -1.23 -25.66 53.35
C THR A 226 -1.85 -24.54 54.17
N GLY A 227 -3.18 -24.40 54.07
CA GLY A 227 -3.97 -23.53 54.92
C GLY A 227 -3.92 -23.96 56.39
N GLY A 228 -3.97 -22.98 57.28
CA GLY A 228 -4.04 -23.22 58.72
C GLY A 228 -4.51 -21.97 59.46
N ALA A 229 -5.76 -22.10 59.93
CA ALA A 229 -6.43 -21.50 61.10
C ALA A 229 -5.98 -20.13 61.64
#